data_AF-A0A382PTS5-F1
#
_entry.id   AF-A0A382PTS5-F1
#
_cell.length_a   1.000
_cell.length_b   1.000
_cell.length_c   1.000
_cell.angle_alpha   90.00
_cell.angle_beta   90.00
_cell.angle_gamma   90.00
#
_symmetry.space_group_name_H-M   'P 1'
#
loop_
_entity.id
_entity.type
_entity.pdbx_description
1 polymer ?
#
loop_
_entity_poly.entity_id
_entity_poly.type
_entity_poly.pdbx_seq_one_letter_code
_entity_poly.pdbx_strand_id
1 'polypeptide(L)'
;MAKIQDIRNRIDLIDNQLLKLINRRGELAVKIGLEKSRKNGATHFHVPHRERAIIERIRRNSKGPLPDDSLESVFREIFSATLALEKPLRIGFLGPETTFSHQAAIKQFGHSSEFIPNPDIESIFRQVEQGNCDYGVVPVENSIEGVINLTLDCFVDSPLLICDEIKNTISL
;
A
#
# COMPACT_ATOMS: atom_id res chain seq x y z
N MET A 1 35.74 -15.32 -16.39
CA MET A 1 35.16 -15.14 -15.04
C MET A 1 35.38 -13.74 -14.47
N ALA A 2 36.58 -13.13 -14.62
CA ALA A 2 36.87 -11.76 -14.14
C ALA A 2 35.84 -10.68 -14.55
N LYS A 3 35.41 -10.67 -15.82
CA LYS A 3 34.45 -9.67 -16.35
C LYS A 3 33.07 -9.70 -15.67
N ILE A 4 32.60 -10.88 -15.25
CA ILE A 4 31.33 -11.00 -14.50
C ILE A 4 31.51 -10.47 -13.08
N GLN A 5 32.65 -10.78 -12.46
CA GLN A 5 32.95 -10.29 -11.12
C GLN A 5 33.06 -8.77 -11.06
N ASP A 6 33.68 -8.15 -12.07
CA ASP A 6 33.75 -6.69 -12.15
C ASP A 6 32.38 -6.03 -12.28
N ILE A 7 31.46 -6.65 -13.03
CA ILE A 7 30.07 -6.18 -13.14
C ILE A 7 29.35 -6.31 -11.80
N ARG A 8 29.51 -7.44 -11.10
CA ARG A 8 28.92 -7.64 -9.76
C ARG A 8 29.43 -6.60 -8.77
N ASN A 9 30.73 -6.33 -8.73
CA ASN A 9 31.30 -5.31 -7.85
C ASN A 9 30.72 -3.91 -8.14
N ARG A 10 30.41 -3.60 -9.41
CA ARG A 10 29.73 -2.34 -9.77
C ARG A 10 28.28 -2.31 -9.31
N ILE A 11 27.58 -3.44 -9.37
CA ILE A 11 26.23 -3.58 -8.80
C ILE A 11 26.28 -3.38 -7.29
N ASP A 12 27.21 -4.01 -6.58
CA ASP A 12 27.35 -3.85 -5.13
C ASP A 12 27.58 -2.37 -4.72
N LEU A 13 28.33 -1.61 -5.51
CA LEU A 13 28.50 -0.18 -5.29
C LEU A 13 27.20 0.61 -5.46
N ILE A 14 26.37 0.24 -6.44
CA ILE A 14 25.05 0.84 -6.65
C ILE A 14 24.11 0.45 -5.49
N ASP A 15 24.10 -0.82 -5.07
CA ASP A 15 23.27 -1.30 -3.98
C ASP A 15 23.58 -0.57 -2.66
N ASN A 16 24.87 -0.33 -2.39
CA ASN A 16 25.29 0.48 -1.26
C ASN A 16 24.79 1.95 -1.33
N GLN A 17 24.68 2.51 -2.54
CA GLN A 17 24.09 3.85 -2.72
C GLN A 17 22.57 3.81 -2.54
N LEU A 18 21.90 2.80 -3.07
CA LEU A 18 20.45 2.59 -2.89
C LEU A 18 20.13 2.46 -1.40
N LEU A 19 20.89 1.66 -0.65
CA LEU A 19 20.72 1.52 0.80
C LEU A 19 20.81 2.88 1.52
N LYS A 20 21.84 3.69 1.20
CA LYS A 20 21.99 5.03 1.77
C LYS A 20 20.79 5.94 1.45
N LEU A 21 20.30 5.90 0.21
CA LEU A 21 19.16 6.70 -0.23
C LEU A 21 17.86 6.25 0.44
N ILE A 22 17.63 4.94 0.55
CA ILE A 22 16.45 4.35 1.22
C ILE A 22 16.46 4.73 2.71
N ASN A 23 17.60 4.57 3.40
CA ASN A 23 17.73 4.97 4.81
C ASN A 23 17.45 6.46 5.00
N ARG A 24 18.02 7.32 4.14
CA ARG A 24 17.77 8.76 4.20
C ARG A 24 16.31 9.11 3.95
N ARG A 25 15.64 8.40 3.05
CA ARG A 25 14.20 8.54 2.81
C ARG A 25 13.41 8.12 4.05
N GLY A 26 13.78 7.03 4.71
CA GLY A 26 13.19 6.57 5.97
C GLY A 26 13.32 7.59 7.11
N GLU A 27 14.50 8.19 7.28
CA GLU A 27 14.72 9.26 8.26
C GLU A 27 13.78 10.47 8.04
N LEU A 28 13.51 10.81 6.77
CA LEU A 28 12.57 11.88 6.42
C LEU A 28 11.12 11.47 6.70
N ALA A 29 10.75 10.22 6.46
CA ALA A 29 9.42 9.69 6.82
C ALA A 29 9.20 9.78 8.34
N VAL A 30 10.17 9.33 9.15
CA VAL A 30 10.11 9.46 10.62
C VAL A 30 9.89 10.91 11.05
N LYS A 31 10.60 11.87 10.44
CA LYS A 31 10.41 13.30 10.73
C LYS A 31 9.00 13.78 10.35
N ILE A 32 8.45 13.32 9.23
CA ILE A 32 7.07 13.62 8.83
C ILE A 32 6.08 13.05 9.85
N GLY A 33 6.27 11.81 10.30
CA GLY A 33 5.45 11.17 11.33
C GLY A 33 5.45 11.99 12.62
N LEU A 34 6.63 12.41 13.11
CA LEU A 34 6.76 13.26 14.30
C LEU A 34 6.00 14.59 14.16
N GLU A 35 6.09 15.24 12.99
CA GLU A 35 5.37 16.50 12.73
C GLU A 35 3.85 16.32 12.62
N LYS A 36 3.38 15.20 12.06
CA LYS A 36 1.95 14.83 12.01
C LYS A 36 1.39 14.57 13.41
N SER A 37 2.13 13.84 14.25
CA SER A 37 1.74 13.55 15.64
C SER A 37 1.65 14.82 16.50
N ARG A 38 2.55 15.79 16.29
CA ARG A 38 2.53 17.09 17.01
C ARG A 38 1.29 17.94 16.71
N LYS A 39 0.67 17.78 15.54
CA LYS A 39 -0.46 18.59 15.10
C LYS A 39 -1.84 18.07 15.53
N ASN A 40 -1.94 17.06 16.40
CA ASN A 40 -3.21 16.55 16.97
C ASN A 40 -4.38 16.42 15.95
N GLY A 41 -4.13 15.94 14.73
CA GLY A 41 -5.20 15.94 13.72
C GLY A 41 -4.96 15.19 12.41
N ALA A 42 -3.75 14.70 12.13
CA ALA A 42 -3.55 13.86 10.95
C ALA A 42 -3.91 12.41 11.28
N THR A 43 -5.19 12.08 11.24
CA THR A 43 -5.68 10.68 11.29
C THR A 43 -5.26 9.89 10.05
N HIS A 44 -4.90 10.57 8.96
CA HIS A 44 -4.56 9.98 7.67
C HIS A 44 -3.05 9.96 7.46
N PHE A 45 -2.40 8.87 7.84
CA PHE A 45 -0.97 8.66 7.60
C PHE A 45 -0.71 8.24 6.15
N HIS A 46 -1.61 7.45 5.56
CA HIS A 46 -1.58 7.05 4.16
C HIS A 46 -2.29 8.09 3.28
N VAL A 47 -1.63 8.50 2.20
CA VAL A 47 -2.11 9.58 1.32
C VAL A 47 -2.05 9.09 -0.14
N PRO A 48 -3.06 8.34 -0.62
CA PRO A 48 -3.00 7.65 -1.91
C PRO A 48 -2.71 8.58 -3.10
N HIS A 49 -3.31 9.78 -3.13
CA HIS A 49 -3.10 10.75 -4.20
C HIS A 49 -1.63 11.19 -4.32
N ARG A 50 -0.91 11.26 -3.18
CA ARG A 50 0.50 11.64 -3.15
C ARG A 50 1.36 10.52 -3.75
N GLU A 51 1.06 9.28 -3.43
CA GLU A 51 1.77 8.12 -3.99
C GLU A 51 1.57 8.05 -5.50
N ARG A 52 0.33 8.20 -5.96
CA ARG A 52 0.00 8.24 -7.40
C ARG A 52 0.80 9.32 -8.14
N ALA A 53 0.88 10.53 -7.58
CA ALA A 53 1.67 11.61 -8.15
C ALA A 53 3.18 11.29 -8.20
N ILE A 54 3.71 10.59 -7.20
CA ILE A 54 5.11 10.15 -7.17
C ILE A 54 5.36 9.07 -8.23
N ILE A 55 4.49 8.06 -8.35
CA ILE A 55 4.59 7.00 -9.36
C ILE A 55 4.54 7.58 -10.77
N GLU A 56 3.61 8.48 -11.04
CA GLU A 56 3.51 9.17 -12.33
C GLU A 56 4.78 9.96 -12.66
N ARG A 57 5.34 10.66 -11.66
CA ARG A 57 6.63 11.34 -11.82
C ARG A 57 7.77 10.36 -12.10
N ILE A 58 7.80 9.20 -11.45
CA ILE A 58 8.83 8.18 -11.66
C ILE A 58 8.75 7.61 -13.08
N ARG A 59 7.55 7.23 -13.53
CA ARG A 59 7.30 6.72 -14.88
C ARG A 59 7.79 7.70 -15.95
N ARG A 60 7.38 8.97 -15.86
CA ARG A 60 7.81 10.02 -16.80
C ARG A 60 9.33 10.23 -16.86
N ASN A 61 10.03 9.99 -15.75
CA ASN A 61 11.47 10.17 -15.66
C ASN A 61 12.26 8.87 -15.90
N SER A 62 11.57 7.73 -16.03
CA SER A 62 12.22 6.45 -16.30
C SER A 62 12.81 6.46 -17.71
N LYS A 63 14.12 6.25 -17.79
CA LYS A 63 14.88 6.02 -19.03
C LYS A 63 15.67 4.71 -18.98
N GLY A 64 15.38 3.91 -17.96
CA GLY A 64 16.11 2.69 -17.63
C GLY A 64 15.49 1.46 -18.30
N PRO A 65 16.14 0.29 -18.14
CA PRO A 65 15.68 -0.97 -18.73
C PRO A 65 14.49 -1.61 -17.98
N LEU A 66 14.08 -1.07 -16.83
CA LEU A 66 12.97 -1.62 -16.03
C LEU A 66 11.62 -1.16 -16.61
N PRO A 67 10.67 -2.09 -16.82
CA PRO A 67 9.28 -1.73 -17.14
C PRO A 67 8.62 -0.89 -16.06
N ASP A 68 7.62 -0.10 -16.46
CA ASP A 68 6.89 0.81 -15.54
C ASP A 68 6.22 0.06 -14.39
N ASP A 69 5.64 -1.12 -14.64
CA ASP A 69 4.98 -1.94 -13.61
C ASP A 69 5.97 -2.46 -12.55
N SER A 70 7.19 -2.80 -12.98
CA SER A 70 8.26 -3.25 -12.08
C SER A 70 8.77 -2.10 -11.22
N LEU A 71 8.93 -0.90 -11.81
CA LEU A 71 9.30 0.30 -11.06
C LEU A 71 8.24 0.67 -10.04
N GLU A 72 6.97 0.65 -10.42
CA GLU A 72 5.88 0.91 -9.50
C GLU A 72 5.90 -0.04 -8.31
N SER A 73 6.07 -1.34 -8.56
CA SER A 73 6.13 -2.37 -7.51
C SER A 73 7.26 -2.12 -6.51
N VAL A 74 8.47 -1.80 -7.00
CA VAL A 74 9.61 -1.48 -6.14
C VAL A 74 9.34 -0.24 -5.30
N PHE A 75 8.81 0.83 -5.90
CA PHE A 75 8.56 2.07 -5.19
C PHE A 75 7.42 1.95 -4.18
N ARG A 76 6.35 1.19 -4.48
CA ARG A 76 5.28 0.91 -3.53
C ARG A 76 5.80 0.18 -2.29
N GLU A 77 6.69 -0.79 -2.45
CA GLU A 77 7.29 -1.48 -1.31
C GLU A 77 8.17 -0.54 -0.47
N ILE A 78 8.95 0.33 -1.12
CA ILE A 78 9.69 1.38 -0.41
C ILE A 78 8.72 2.31 0.35
N PHE A 79 7.58 2.67 -0.23
CA PHE A 79 6.60 3.54 0.42
C PHE A 79 6.01 2.85 1.64
N SER A 80 5.54 1.61 1.49
CA SER A 80 5.01 0.78 2.57
C SER A 80 6.00 0.67 3.73
N ALA A 81 7.23 0.26 3.46
CA ALA A 81 8.27 0.10 4.48
C ALA A 81 8.56 1.39 5.24
N THR A 82 8.60 2.52 4.53
CA THR A 82 8.87 3.82 5.18
C THR A 82 7.66 4.42 5.89
N LEU A 83 6.45 4.15 5.43
CA LEU A 83 5.22 4.61 6.08
C LEU A 83 5.00 3.86 7.39
N ALA A 84 5.35 2.57 7.44
CA ALA A 84 5.32 1.78 8.67
C ALA A 84 6.25 2.34 9.77
N LEU A 85 7.32 3.08 9.40
CA LEU A 85 8.15 3.80 10.37
C LEU A 85 7.44 5.01 11.01
N GLU A 86 6.41 5.56 10.36
CA GLU A 86 5.56 6.61 10.95
C GLU A 86 4.51 5.98 11.88
N LYS A 87 3.74 5.02 11.35
CA LYS A 87 2.72 4.26 12.06
C LYS A 87 2.40 2.99 11.25
N PRO A 88 2.47 1.78 11.84
CA PRO A 88 1.95 0.58 11.20
C PRO A 88 0.44 0.74 10.98
N LEU A 89 -0.02 0.57 9.73
CA LEU A 89 -1.44 0.64 9.41
C LEU A 89 -2.11 -0.70 9.68
N ARG A 90 -3.32 -0.67 10.23
CA ARG A 90 -4.19 -1.83 10.37
C ARG A 90 -5.23 -1.83 9.26
N ILE A 91 -5.21 -2.85 8.42
CA ILE A 91 -6.04 -2.97 7.22
C ILE A 91 -6.99 -4.15 7.40
N GLY A 92 -8.28 -3.85 7.59
CA GLY A 92 -9.33 -4.87 7.59
C GLY A 92 -9.60 -5.37 6.17
N PHE A 93 -9.74 -6.67 5.98
CA PHE A 93 -10.09 -7.24 4.67
C PHE A 93 -11.00 -8.46 4.82
N LEU A 94 -11.75 -8.78 3.77
CA LEU A 94 -12.61 -9.97 3.75
C LEU A 94 -11.74 -11.23 3.70
N GLY A 95 -11.74 -11.97 4.80
CA GLY A 95 -10.91 -13.13 5.02
C GLY A 95 -11.38 -14.40 4.31
N PRO A 96 -10.68 -15.54 4.53
CA PRO A 96 -9.46 -15.66 5.32
C PRO A 96 -8.23 -15.06 4.62
N GLU A 97 -7.05 -15.19 5.25
CA GLU A 97 -5.77 -14.90 4.59
C GLU A 97 -5.64 -15.65 3.26
N THR A 98 -4.80 -15.12 2.38
CA THR A 98 -4.48 -15.66 1.03
C THR A 98 -5.61 -15.59 0.00
N THR A 99 -6.76 -15.02 0.34
CA THR A 99 -7.85 -14.71 -0.60
C THR A 99 -7.51 -13.56 -1.55
N PHE A 100 -8.33 -13.35 -2.58
CA PHE A 100 -8.17 -12.20 -3.49
C PHE A 100 -8.27 -10.86 -2.76
N SER A 101 -9.10 -10.76 -1.73
CA SER A 101 -9.19 -9.56 -0.87
C SER A 101 -7.90 -9.34 -0.07
N HIS A 102 -7.27 -10.40 0.43
CA HIS A 102 -5.96 -10.31 1.07
C HIS A 102 -4.90 -9.81 0.09
N GLN A 103 -4.84 -10.38 -1.12
CA GLN A 103 -3.89 -9.98 -2.16
C GLN A 103 -4.13 -8.53 -2.61
N ALA A 104 -5.39 -8.10 -2.72
CA ALA A 104 -5.80 -6.72 -2.97
C ALA A 104 -5.27 -5.77 -1.89
N ALA A 105 -5.44 -6.12 -0.62
CA ALA A 105 -4.97 -5.33 0.50
C ALA A 105 -3.44 -5.19 0.48
N ILE A 106 -2.70 -6.29 0.27
CA ILE A 106 -1.23 -6.28 0.15
C ILE A 106 -0.79 -5.41 -1.03
N LYS A 107 -1.43 -5.55 -2.19
CA LYS A 107 -1.06 -4.78 -3.39
C LYS A 107 -1.22 -3.27 -3.18
N GLN A 108 -2.26 -2.86 -2.45
CA GLN A 108 -2.56 -1.45 -2.22
C GLN A 108 -1.70 -0.84 -1.11
N PHE A 109 -1.53 -1.53 0.03
CA PHE A 109 -0.88 -0.98 1.22
C PHE A 109 0.56 -1.47 1.45
N GLY A 110 1.02 -2.42 0.61
CA GLY A 110 2.32 -3.09 0.72
C GLY A 110 2.44 -3.99 1.94
N HIS A 111 3.55 -4.72 2.01
CA HIS A 111 3.71 -5.81 2.99
C HIS A 111 3.97 -5.34 4.43
N SER A 112 4.30 -4.07 4.64
CA SER A 112 4.66 -3.56 5.97
C SER A 112 3.43 -3.16 6.81
N SER A 113 2.21 -3.35 6.29
CA SER A 113 0.96 -3.13 7.01
C SER A 113 0.51 -4.38 7.78
N GLU A 114 -0.27 -4.18 8.83
CA GLU A 114 -0.95 -5.26 9.56
C GLU A 114 -2.29 -5.57 8.87
N PHE A 115 -2.50 -6.82 8.48
CA PHE A 115 -3.71 -7.26 7.78
C PHE A 115 -4.62 -8.03 8.74
N ILE A 116 -5.83 -7.54 8.95
CA ILE A 116 -6.80 -8.09 9.90
C ILE A 116 -7.92 -8.80 9.13
N PRO A 117 -7.93 -10.15 9.11
CA PRO A 117 -8.97 -10.91 8.41
C PRO A 117 -10.31 -10.74 9.12
N ASN A 118 -11.36 -10.57 8.33
CA ASN A 118 -12.74 -10.41 8.80
C ASN A 118 -13.66 -11.46 8.17
N PRO A 119 -14.65 -11.99 8.90
CA PRO A 119 -15.56 -13.01 8.39
C PRO A 119 -16.54 -12.48 7.33
N ASP A 120 -16.89 -11.20 7.39
CA ASP A 120 -17.89 -10.58 6.52
C ASP A 120 -17.57 -9.09 6.26
N ILE A 121 -18.32 -8.48 5.32
CA ILE A 121 -18.12 -7.08 4.92
C ILE A 121 -18.52 -6.12 6.05
N GLU A 122 -19.63 -6.39 6.74
CA GLU A 122 -20.17 -5.54 7.81
C GLU A 122 -19.18 -5.40 8.97
N SER A 123 -18.46 -6.48 9.31
CA SER A 123 -17.44 -6.45 10.36
C SER A 123 -16.26 -5.56 9.98
N ILE A 124 -15.88 -5.48 8.69
CA ILE A 124 -14.83 -4.57 8.22
C ILE A 124 -15.24 -3.12 8.45
N PHE A 125 -16.46 -2.74 8.04
CA PHE A 125 -17.00 -1.39 8.27
C PHE A 125 -16.97 -1.04 9.76
N ARG A 126 -17.49 -1.94 10.60
CA ARG A 126 -17.50 -1.77 12.06
C ARG A 126 -16.10 -1.60 12.64
N GLN A 127 -15.12 -2.38 12.20
CA GLN A 127 -13.74 -2.26 12.67
C GLN A 127 -13.12 -0.91 12.31
N VAL A 128 -13.39 -0.38 11.12
CA VAL A 128 -12.89 0.94 10.69
C VAL A 128 -13.60 2.05 11.46
N GLU A 129 -14.93 2.00 11.61
CA GLU A 129 -15.71 2.98 12.39
C GLU A 129 -15.25 3.07 13.84
N GLN A 130 -14.95 1.93 14.46
CA GLN A 130 -14.47 1.86 15.84
C GLN A 130 -12.99 2.24 16.00
N GLY A 131 -12.27 2.48 14.90
CA GLY A 131 -10.84 2.76 14.91
C GLY A 131 -9.96 1.55 15.25
N ASN A 132 -10.50 0.32 15.12
CA ASN A 132 -9.73 -0.93 15.23
C ASN A 132 -8.92 -1.20 13.96
N CYS A 133 -9.40 -0.74 12.81
CA CYS A 133 -8.67 -0.66 11.55
C CYS A 133 -8.51 0.80 11.12
N ASP A 134 -7.38 1.15 10.50
CA ASP A 134 -7.19 2.45 9.86
C ASP A 134 -7.90 2.51 8.50
N TYR A 135 -7.93 1.38 7.77
CA TYR A 135 -8.62 1.24 6.48
C TYR A 135 -9.30 -0.13 6.35
N GLY A 136 -10.31 -0.19 5.48
CA GLY A 136 -10.99 -1.42 5.09
C GLY A 136 -10.89 -1.66 3.59
N VAL A 137 -10.60 -2.90 3.19
CA VAL A 137 -10.61 -3.36 1.80
C VAL A 137 -11.79 -4.28 1.60
N VAL A 138 -12.77 -3.79 0.86
CA VAL A 138 -14.04 -4.49 0.58
C VAL A 138 -14.21 -4.68 -0.93
N PRO A 139 -14.72 -5.84 -1.38
CA PRO A 139 -15.03 -6.04 -2.78
C PRO A 139 -16.33 -5.29 -3.11
N VAL A 140 -16.35 -4.55 -4.22
CA VAL A 140 -17.54 -3.83 -4.69
C VAL A 140 -18.17 -4.48 -5.93
N GLU A 141 -17.36 -5.15 -6.73
CA GLU A 141 -17.78 -5.85 -7.93
C GLU A 141 -16.88 -7.08 -8.13
N ASN A 142 -17.47 -8.20 -8.56
CA ASN A 142 -16.73 -9.38 -8.98
C ASN A 142 -17.19 -9.85 -10.37
N SER A 143 -16.38 -10.70 -11.02
CA SER A 143 -16.65 -11.18 -12.39
C SER A 143 -17.73 -12.27 -12.48
N ILE A 144 -18.27 -12.75 -11.35
CA ILE A 144 -19.20 -13.89 -11.29
C ILE A 144 -20.62 -13.42 -10.99
N GLU A 145 -20.78 -12.66 -9.91
CA GLU A 145 -22.03 -12.15 -9.35
C GLU A 145 -22.27 -10.67 -9.67
N GLY A 146 -21.28 -9.97 -10.23
CA GLY A 146 -21.39 -8.55 -10.57
C GLY A 146 -21.24 -7.66 -9.34
N VAL A 147 -22.11 -6.65 -9.23
CA VAL A 147 -22.07 -5.68 -8.12
C VAL A 147 -22.44 -6.35 -6.80
N ILE A 148 -21.63 -6.11 -5.78
CA ILE A 148 -21.83 -6.65 -4.44
C ILE A 148 -22.68 -5.64 -3.65
N ASN A 149 -24.00 -5.80 -3.71
CA ASN A 149 -24.96 -4.88 -3.09
C ASN A 149 -24.70 -4.67 -1.60
N LEU A 150 -24.28 -5.71 -0.86
CA LEU A 150 -23.97 -5.60 0.56
C LEU A 150 -22.94 -4.50 0.87
N THR A 151 -21.91 -4.36 0.03
CA THR A 151 -20.92 -3.29 0.18
C THR A 151 -21.53 -1.91 -0.01
N LEU A 152 -22.45 -1.78 -0.98
CA LEU A 152 -23.16 -0.51 -1.24
C LEU A 152 -24.12 -0.16 -0.10
N ASP A 153 -24.86 -1.14 0.41
CA ASP A 153 -25.76 -0.98 1.56
C ASP A 153 -24.98 -0.52 2.79
N CYS A 154 -23.82 -1.13 3.07
CA CYS A 154 -22.94 -0.69 4.15
C CYS A 154 -22.47 0.76 4.00
N PHE A 155 -22.19 1.23 2.77
CA PHE A 155 -21.82 2.63 2.54
C PHE A 155 -22.98 3.62 2.72
N VAL A 156 -24.23 3.18 2.55
CA VAL A 156 -25.41 4.04 2.80
C VAL A 156 -25.57 4.28 4.30
N ASP A 157 -25.36 3.25 5.11
CA ASP A 157 -25.58 3.31 6.56
C ASP A 157 -24.35 3.75 7.37
N SER A 158 -23.19 3.82 6.74
CA SER A 158 -21.91 4.15 7.37
C SER A 158 -21.45 5.59 7.06
N PRO A 159 -20.80 6.29 8.00
CA PRO A 159 -20.15 7.58 7.73
C PRO A 159 -18.80 7.43 7.00
N LEU A 160 -18.36 6.21 6.68
CA LEU A 160 -17.08 5.96 6.04
C LEU A 160 -17.06 6.42 4.56
N LEU A 161 -15.88 6.79 4.09
CA LEU A 161 -15.65 7.31 2.74
C LEU A 161 -14.71 6.41 1.95
N ILE A 162 -14.97 6.28 0.65
CA ILE A 162 -14.06 5.60 -0.28
C ILE A 162 -12.85 6.52 -0.53
N CYS A 163 -11.66 6.04 -0.19
CA CYS A 163 -10.42 6.80 -0.38
C CYS A 163 -9.58 6.37 -1.59
N ASP A 164 -9.78 5.14 -2.10
CA ASP A 164 -9.14 4.65 -3.32
C ASP A 164 -9.88 3.43 -3.89
N GLU A 165 -9.53 3.04 -5.11
CA GLU A 165 -10.04 1.83 -5.79
C GLU A 165 -8.89 1.00 -6.39
N ILE A 166 -9.07 -0.31 -6.45
CA ILE A 166 -8.11 -1.23 -7.07
C ILE A 166 -8.82 -2.26 -7.95
N LYS A 167 -8.24 -2.52 -9.12
CA LYS A 167 -8.65 -3.60 -10.00
C LYS A 167 -7.65 -4.75 -9.90
N ASN A 168 -8.15 -5.93 -9.53
CA ASN A 168 -7.37 -7.17 -9.56
C ASN A 168 -7.90 -8.09 -10.64
N THR A 169 -7.05 -8.38 -11.62
CA THR A 169 -7.31 -9.43 -12.60
C THR A 169 -7.16 -10.77 -11.89
N ILE A 170 -8.26 -11.50 -11.77
CA ILE A 170 -8.25 -12.86 -11.23
C ILE A 170 -7.92 -13.81 -12.39
N SER A 171 -6.82 -14.55 -12.26
CA SER A 171 -6.50 -15.68 -13.12
C SER A 171 -6.60 -16.95 -12.28
N LEU A 172 -7.52 -17.84 -12.67
CA LEU A 172 -7.71 -19.16 -12.08
C LEU A 172 -6.77 -20.19 -12.72
#